data_AF-A0A849RHQ3-F1
#
_entry.id   AF-A0A849RHQ3-F1
#
_cell.length_a   1.000
_cell.length_b   1.000
_cell.length_c   1.000
_cell.angle_alpha   90.00
_cell.angle_beta   90.00
_cell.angle_gamma   90.00
#
_symmetry.space_group_name_H-M   'P 1'
#
loop_
_entity.id
_entity.type
_entity.pdbx_description
1 polymer ?
#
loop_
_entity_poly.entity_id
_entity_poly.type
_entity_poly.pdbx_seq_one_letter_code
_entity_poly.pdbx_strand_id
1 'polypeptide(L)'
;GFFDMKKYATEEERRADMGKWETVLHQEKSMLGSSLNAPVFDIHYNARESGAATTRADKIKYALVITVEAPKYEDLYNEILRSYQSILMPIQPQVSLPIRV
;
A
#
# COMPACT_ATOMS: atom_id res chain seq x y z
N GLY A 1 -0.73 -13.36 -1.71
CA GLY A 1 -0.11 -12.03 -1.58
C GLY A 1 -0.88 -11.19 -0.57
N PHE A 2 -0.51 -9.92 -0.35
CA PHE A 2 -1.33 -9.03 0.50
C PHE A 2 -2.65 -8.65 -0.19
N PHE A 3 -2.74 -8.62 -1.53
CA PHE A 3 -3.98 -8.37 -2.29
C PHE A 3 -4.60 -9.64 -2.88
N ASP A 4 -4.54 -10.75 -2.12
CA ASP A 4 -5.05 -12.04 -2.63
C ASP A 4 -6.55 -12.13 -2.46
N MET A 5 -7.29 -12.16 -3.57
CA MET A 5 -8.77 -12.13 -3.56
C MET A 5 -9.40 -13.42 -3.00
N LYS A 6 -8.72 -14.58 -3.10
CA LYS A 6 -9.20 -15.86 -2.54
C LYS A 6 -8.05 -16.78 -2.11
N LYS A 7 -8.23 -17.43 -0.94
CA LYS A 7 -7.28 -18.43 -0.39
C LYS A 7 -7.26 -19.75 -1.18
N TYR A 8 -8.36 -20.08 -1.84
CA TYR A 8 -8.51 -21.19 -2.77
C TYR A 8 -9.20 -20.68 -4.04
N ALA A 9 -8.54 -20.80 -5.18
CA ALA A 9 -9.06 -20.41 -6.48
C ALA A 9 -8.62 -21.47 -7.51
N THR A 10 -9.48 -21.78 -8.47
CA THR A 10 -9.14 -22.68 -9.56
C THR A 10 -8.09 -22.04 -10.48
N GLU A 11 -7.41 -22.84 -11.31
CA GLU A 11 -6.43 -22.31 -12.28
C GLU A 11 -7.09 -21.32 -13.25
N GLU A 12 -8.33 -21.61 -13.66
CA GLU A 12 -9.14 -20.76 -14.53
C GLU A 12 -9.46 -19.41 -13.86
N GLU A 13 -9.90 -19.40 -12.60
CA GLU A 13 -10.16 -18.17 -11.84
C GLU A 13 -8.89 -17.32 -11.67
N ARG A 14 -7.72 -17.94 -11.44
CA ARG A 14 -6.43 -17.23 -11.36
C ARG A 14 -6.00 -16.63 -12.70
N ARG A 15 -6.39 -17.26 -13.81
CA ARG A 15 -6.12 -16.75 -15.15
C ARG A 15 -7.01 -15.54 -15.47
N ALA A 16 -8.29 -15.63 -15.15
CA ALA A 16 -9.31 -14.65 -15.49
C ALA A 16 -9.27 -13.39 -14.60
N ASP A 17 -9.31 -13.54 -13.27
CA ASP A 17 -9.86 -12.48 -12.39
C ASP A 17 -9.01 -12.15 -11.14
N MET A 18 -7.71 -12.42 -11.16
CA MET A 18 -6.81 -12.08 -10.04
C MET A 18 -6.42 -10.60 -9.99
N GLY A 19 -7.39 -9.67 -10.13
CA GLY A 19 -7.14 -8.23 -10.05
C GLY A 19 -6.19 -7.68 -11.13
N LYS A 20 -5.87 -8.46 -12.17
CA LYS A 20 -4.95 -8.08 -13.26
C LYS A 20 -5.40 -6.84 -14.02
N TRP A 21 -6.70 -6.57 -13.99
CA TRP A 21 -7.34 -5.45 -14.67
C TRP A 21 -7.87 -4.40 -13.71
N GLU A 22 -7.76 -4.60 -12.39
CA GLU A 22 -8.21 -3.61 -11.43
C GLU A 22 -7.18 -2.49 -11.29
N THR A 23 -7.64 -1.26 -11.44
CA THR A 23 -6.82 -0.05 -11.33
C THR A 23 -6.65 0.40 -9.87
N VAL A 24 -7.49 -0.13 -8.97
CA VAL A 24 -7.50 0.16 -7.54
C VAL A 24 -7.64 -1.16 -6.80
N LEU A 25 -6.70 -1.45 -5.91
CA LEU A 25 -6.73 -2.62 -5.03
C LEU A 25 -6.88 -2.15 -3.58
N HIS A 26 -7.76 -2.80 -2.82
CA HIS A 26 -7.96 -2.56 -1.40
C HIS A 26 -7.95 -3.88 -0.63
N GLN A 27 -7.21 -3.93 0.47
CA GLN A 27 -7.24 -5.06 1.39
C GLN A 27 -6.83 -4.62 2.79
N GLU A 28 -7.36 -5.31 3.80
CA GLU A 28 -7.03 -5.15 5.20
C GLU A 28 -6.55 -6.49 5.78
N LYS A 29 -5.63 -6.44 6.75
CA LYS A 29 -5.18 -7.62 7.49
C LYS A 29 -4.81 -7.26 8.92
N SER A 30 -5.40 -7.95 9.88
CA SER A 30 -5.01 -7.87 11.29
C SER A 30 -3.91 -8.91 11.60
N MET A 31 -2.95 -8.50 12.43
CA MET A 31 -1.84 -9.34 12.88
C MET A 31 -1.52 -9.03 14.35
N LEU A 32 -0.93 -10.00 15.05
CA LEU A 32 -0.41 -9.75 16.40
C LEU A 32 0.88 -8.93 16.29
N GLY A 33 0.97 -7.80 17.00
CA GLY A 33 2.18 -6.96 16.98
C GLY A 33 3.45 -7.74 17.33
N SER A 34 3.35 -8.69 18.28
CA SER A 34 4.46 -9.58 18.67
C SER A 34 4.90 -10.56 17.59
N SER A 35 4.09 -10.80 16.55
CA SER A 35 4.45 -11.63 15.39
C SER A 35 5.18 -10.85 14.29
N LEU A 36 5.22 -9.52 14.38
CA LEU A 36 5.84 -8.67 13.38
C LEU A 36 7.29 -8.37 13.78
N ASN A 37 8.23 -8.63 12.87
CA ASN A 37 9.61 -8.22 13.00
C ASN A 37 10.01 -7.45 11.74
N ALA A 38 10.26 -6.14 11.90
CA ALA A 38 10.55 -5.22 10.80
C ALA A 38 9.60 -5.40 9.58
N PRO A 39 8.28 -5.24 9.75
CA PRO A 39 7.34 -5.44 8.65
C PRO A 39 7.56 -4.40 7.55
N VAL A 40 7.60 -4.86 6.29
CA VAL A 40 7.74 -4.02 5.10
C VAL A 40 6.61 -4.29 4.12
N PHE A 41 6.27 -3.28 3.31
CA PHE A 41 5.29 -3.38 2.23
C PHE A 41 5.97 -3.12 0.89
N ASP A 42 6.30 -4.19 0.18
CA ASP A 42 6.98 -4.11 -1.10
C ASP A 42 6.00 -4.18 -2.28
N ILE A 43 6.08 -3.19 -3.16
CA ILE A 43 5.33 -3.17 -4.43
C ILE A 43 6.30 -3.52 -5.56
N HIS A 44 6.05 -4.65 -6.20
CA HIS A 44 6.79 -5.10 -7.37
C HIS A 44 5.88 -5.11 -8.59
N TYR A 45 6.31 -4.47 -9.68
CA TYR A 45 5.63 -4.54 -10.96
C TYR A 45 6.41 -5.39 -11.94
N ASN A 46 5.69 -6.19 -12.73
CA ASN A 46 6.28 -7.01 -13.77
C ASN A 46 6.24 -6.26 -15.11
N ALA A 47 7.38 -5.71 -15.50
CA ALA A 47 7.58 -5.05 -16.78
C ALA A 47 7.46 -6.05 -17.95
N ARG A 48 6.62 -5.72 -18.95
CA ARG A 48 6.45 -6.53 -20.17
C ARG A 48 6.56 -5.66 -21.42
N GLU A 49 7.23 -6.18 -22.44
CA GLU A 49 7.35 -5.59 -23.77
C GLU A 49 7.18 -6.71 -24.81
N SER A 50 6.23 -6.55 -25.73
CA SER A 50 5.94 -7.55 -26.78
C SER A 50 5.77 -8.99 -26.27
N GLY A 51 5.22 -9.15 -25.06
CA GLY A 51 4.99 -10.46 -24.42
C GLY A 51 6.19 -11.05 -23.68
N ALA A 52 7.36 -10.42 -23.74
CA ALA A 52 8.57 -10.83 -23.01
C ALA A 52 8.82 -9.93 -21.78
N ALA A 53 9.55 -10.46 -20.80
CA ALA A 53 10.06 -9.65 -19.69
C ALA A 53 11.05 -8.62 -20.24
N THR A 54 10.90 -7.37 -19.82
CA THR A 54 11.81 -6.29 -20.19
C THR A 54 12.33 -5.60 -18.94
N THR A 55 13.56 -5.10 -18.97
CA THR A 55 14.12 -4.26 -17.90
C THR A 55 14.02 -2.77 -18.24
N ARG A 56 13.52 -2.44 -19.44
CA ARG A 56 13.41 -1.07 -19.97
C ARG A 56 11.98 -0.52 -19.94
N ALA A 57 11.12 -1.02 -19.08
CA ALA A 57 9.79 -0.45 -18.93
C ALA A 57 9.81 0.86 -18.13
N ASP A 58 8.99 1.81 -18.53
CA ASP A 58 8.76 3.04 -17.79
C ASP A 58 8.25 2.75 -16.38
N LYS A 59 8.57 3.67 -15.45
CA LYS A 59 8.07 3.58 -14.08
C LYS A 59 6.55 3.77 -14.06
N ILE A 60 5.84 2.86 -13.40
CA ILE A 60 4.40 2.97 -13.20
C ILE A 60 4.15 4.02 -12.11
N LYS A 61 3.34 5.02 -12.42
CA LYS A 61 2.82 5.97 -11.42
C LYS A 61 1.74 5.28 -10.61
N TYR A 62 1.86 5.33 -9.29
CA TYR A 62 0.84 4.83 -8.39
C TYR A 62 0.73 5.74 -7.17
N ALA A 63 -0.42 5.66 -6.51
CA ALA A 63 -0.64 6.22 -5.19
C ALA A 63 -0.88 5.06 -4.22
N LEU A 64 -0.25 5.11 -3.06
CA LEU A 64 -0.41 4.12 -2.00
C LEU A 64 -0.93 4.84 -0.76
N VAL A 65 -2.08 4.41 -0.26
CA VAL A 65 -2.65 4.88 0.99
C VAL A 65 -2.64 3.72 1.97
N ILE A 66 -1.95 3.89 3.10
CA ILE A 66 -1.85 2.87 4.15
C ILE A 66 -2.44 3.44 5.43
N THR A 67 -3.32 2.67 6.05
CA THR A 67 -3.76 2.89 7.43
C THR A 67 -3.08 1.87 8.32
N VAL A 68 -2.43 2.34 9.40
CA VAL A 68 -1.84 1.48 10.42
C VAL A 68 -2.58 1.74 11.73
N GLU A 69 -3.15 0.69 12.30
CA GLU A 69 -3.86 0.75 13.58
C GLU A 69 -3.18 -0.15 14.61
N ALA A 70 -2.87 0.41 15.78
CA ALA A 70 -2.36 -0.34 16.92
C ALA A 70 -3.06 0.17 18.20
N PRO A 71 -4.20 -0.43 18.60
CA PRO A 71 -5.07 0.13 19.64
C PRO A 71 -4.42 0.31 21.02
N LYS A 72 -3.37 -0.45 21.32
CA LYS A 72 -2.63 -0.40 22.59
C LYS A 72 -1.37 0.48 22.53
N TYR A 73 -1.13 1.14 21.40
CA TYR A 73 0.09 1.90 21.14
C TYR A 73 -0.25 3.37 20.90
N GLU A 74 -0.36 4.13 21.98
CA GLU A 74 -0.93 5.50 21.96
C GLU A 74 -0.08 6.48 21.14
N ASP A 75 1.25 6.34 21.11
CA ASP A 75 2.16 7.29 20.44
C ASP A 75 2.63 6.83 19.04
N LEU A 76 1.91 5.88 18.43
CA LEU A 76 2.30 5.23 17.16
C LEU A 76 2.63 6.24 16.06
N TYR A 77 1.76 7.24 15.90
CA TYR A 77 1.89 8.24 14.85
C TYR A 77 3.19 9.04 15.00
N ASN A 78 3.46 9.56 16.19
CA ASN A 78 4.62 10.41 16.41
C ASN A 78 5.93 9.61 16.32
N GLU A 79 5.93 8.36 16.77
CA GLU A 79 7.09 7.48 16.64
C GLU A 79 7.42 7.12 15.20
N ILE A 80 6.42 6.81 14.38
CA ILE A 80 6.60 6.60 12.94
C ILE A 80 7.16 7.88 12.31
N LEU A 81 6.56 9.03 12.61
CA LEU A 81 7.01 10.30 12.06
C LEU A 81 8.47 10.59 12.45
N ARG A 82 8.86 10.36 13.71
CA ARG A 82 10.24 10.52 14.21
C ARG A 82 11.24 9.55 13.57
N SER A 83 10.85 8.29 13.38
CA SER A 83 11.75 7.26 12.84
C SER A 83 12.01 7.42 11.34
N TYR A 84 11.05 8.00 10.61
CA TYR A 84 11.10 8.12 9.15
C TYR A 84 11.01 9.58 8.66
N GLN A 85 11.47 10.56 9.45
CA GLN A 85 11.41 11.99 9.12
C GLN A 85 12.02 12.35 7.75
N SER A 86 12.99 11.57 7.27
CA SER A 86 13.65 11.79 5.99
C SER A 86 12.83 11.34 4.78
N ILE A 87 11.80 10.52 5.00
CA ILE A 87 11.01 9.87 3.94
C ILE A 87 9.53 10.30 4.01
N LEU A 88 9.00 10.51 5.21
CA LEU A 88 7.59 10.85 5.44
C LEU A 88 7.42 12.34 5.71
N MET A 89 6.43 12.95 5.06
CA MET A 89 5.98 14.31 5.33
C MET A 89 4.58 14.26 5.98
N PRO A 90 4.35 14.94 7.12
CA PRO A 90 3.02 15.04 7.69
C PRO A 90 2.09 15.77 6.74
N ILE A 91 0.86 15.27 6.59
CA ILE A 91 -0.18 15.97 5.82
C ILE A 91 -0.51 17.28 6.55
N GLN A 92 -0.25 18.40 5.89
CA GLN A 92 -0.63 19.72 6.42
C GLN A 92 -2.06 20.05 5.96
N PRO A 93 -3.01 20.28 6.89
CA PRO A 93 -4.35 20.67 6.52
C PRO A 93 -4.34 22.07 5.89
N GLN A 94 -4.85 22.17 4.66
CA GLN A 94 -5.10 23.44 3.98
C GLN A 94 -6.40 24.03 4.54
N VAL A 95 -6.33 24.79 5.63
CA VAL A 95 -7.50 25.45 6.22
C VAL A 95 -7.66 26.83 5.59
N SER A 96 -8.60 26.98 4.65
CA SER A 96 -9.08 28.31 4.26
C SER A 96 -10.12 28.77 5.28
N LEU A 97 -9.69 29.55 6.27
CA LEU A 97 -10.63 30.21 7.17
C LEU A 97 -11.30 31.36 6.39
N PRO A 98 -12.64 31.37 6.23
CA PRO A 98 -13.31 32.51 5.65
C PRO A 98 -13.15 33.71 6.59
N ILE A 99 -12.54 34.77 6.08
CA ILE A 99 -12.46 36.07 6.76
C ILE A 99 -13.90 36.59 6.89
N ARG A 100 -14.40 36.71 8.12
CA ARG A 100 -15.65 37.42 8.38
C ARG A 100 -15.35 38.91 8.37
N VAL A 101 -15.96 39.62 7.42
CA VAL A 101 -16.02 41.09 7.36
C VAL A 101 -17.04 41.59 8.37
#